data_AF-L8LQ54-F1
#
_entry.id   AF-L8LQ54-F1
#
_cell.length_a   1.000
_cell.length_b   1.000
_cell.length_c   1.000
_cell.angle_alpha   90.00
_cell.angle_beta   90.00
_cell.angle_gamma   90.00
#
_symmetry.space_group_name_H-M   'P 1'
#
loop_
_entity.id
_entity.type
_entity.pdbx_description
1 polymer ?
#
loop_
_entity_poly.entity_id
_entity_poly.type
_entity_poly.pdbx_seq_one_letter_code
_entity_poly.pdbx_strand_id
1 'polypeptide(L)'
;MINFERLDNLKFMLSHEENLANIWSYFMTHFADHWAFTDIGEPIRHPLLEKIIVIVNQQLFNETVEKLLLIHLSNFNFLHGVFTVGNRTGGVIYFEETQKGMVAISENPPSKQVKYSRFTPKVIGSSNNLN
;
A
#
# COMPACT_ATOMS: atom_id res chain seq x y z
N MET A 1 11.00 -3.18 21.60
CA MET A 1 10.93 -1.74 21.31
C MET A 1 10.90 -1.60 19.79
N ILE A 2 9.88 -0.94 19.22
CA ILE A 2 9.81 -0.73 17.76
C ILE A 2 11.00 0.17 17.37
N ASN A 3 11.80 -0.23 16.38
CA ASN A 3 12.81 0.64 15.82
C ASN A 3 12.18 1.51 14.71
N PHE A 4 11.86 2.75 15.04
CA PHE A 4 11.26 3.72 14.13
C PHE A 4 12.15 4.09 12.93
N GLU A 5 13.47 3.92 13.03
CA GLU A 5 14.39 4.08 11.89
C GLU A 5 14.04 3.13 10.73
N ARG A 6 13.40 2.00 11.02
CA ARG A 6 12.96 1.06 9.98
C ARG A 6 11.83 1.63 9.12
N LEU A 7 10.97 2.49 9.68
CA LEU A 7 9.93 3.16 8.89
C LEU A 7 10.54 4.19 7.96
N ASP A 8 11.52 4.96 8.42
CA ASP A 8 12.27 5.88 7.57
C ASP A 8 13.03 5.14 6.47
N ASN A 9 13.62 3.98 6.78
CA ASN A 9 14.24 3.14 5.76
C ASN A 9 13.22 2.61 4.75
N LEU A 10 12.05 2.13 5.20
CA LEU A 10 10.99 1.70 4.28
C LEU A 10 10.51 2.85 3.39
N LYS A 11 10.36 4.06 3.94
CA LYS A 11 10.03 5.30 3.21
C LYS A 11 11.10 5.64 2.17
N PHE A 12 12.37 5.50 2.53
CA PHE A 12 13.50 5.69 1.62
C PHE A 12 13.49 4.65 0.50
N MET A 13 13.34 3.36 0.83
CA MET A 13 13.25 2.27 -0.14
C MET A 13 12.10 2.50 -1.12
N LEU A 14 10.93 2.90 -0.63
CA LEU A 14 9.78 3.17 -1.49
C LEU A 14 10.08 4.21 -2.58
N SER A 15 10.96 5.18 -2.28
CA SER A 15 11.36 6.23 -3.21
C SER A 15 12.47 5.84 -4.18
N HIS A 16 13.38 4.95 -3.79
CA HIS A 16 14.66 4.75 -4.49
C HIS A 16 14.93 3.32 -4.92
N GLU A 17 14.35 2.33 -4.24
CA GLU A 17 14.52 0.93 -4.62
C GLU A 17 13.81 0.66 -5.95
N GLU A 18 14.52 -0.04 -6.84
CA GLU A 18 14.04 -0.44 -8.16
C GLU A 18 13.30 -1.77 -8.08
N ASN A 19 13.81 -2.69 -7.25
CA ASN A 19 13.20 -3.99 -7.04
C ASN A 19 12.08 -3.92 -5.99
N LEU A 20 10.84 -3.84 -6.46
CA LEU A 20 9.66 -3.72 -5.59
C LEU A 20 9.47 -4.91 -4.63
N ALA A 21 9.97 -6.10 -4.98
CA ALA A 21 9.92 -7.26 -4.09
C ALA A 21 10.77 -7.04 -2.83
N ASN A 22 11.86 -6.28 -2.92
CA ASN A 22 12.70 -5.94 -1.76
C ASN A 22 11.93 -5.06 -0.77
N ILE A 23 11.17 -4.07 -1.28
CA ILE A 23 10.33 -3.18 -0.46
C ILE A 23 9.28 -4.02 0.29
N TRP A 24 8.57 -4.91 -0.43
CA TRP A 24 7.54 -5.75 0.16
C TRP A 24 8.11 -6.73 1.20
N SER A 25 9.24 -7.37 0.87
CA SER A 25 9.91 -8.31 1.78
C SER A 25 10.41 -7.62 3.04
N TYR A 26 10.96 -6.41 2.92
CA TYR A 26 11.35 -5.58 4.05
C TYR A 26 10.15 -5.29 4.95
N PHE A 27 9.02 -4.90 4.34
CA PHE A 27 7.80 -4.62 5.10
C PHE A 27 7.29 -5.86 5.87
N MET A 28 7.19 -7.00 5.18
CA MET A 28 6.74 -8.25 5.80
C MET A 28 7.66 -8.70 6.93
N THR A 29 8.97 -8.59 6.75
CA THR A 29 9.97 -9.03 7.73
C THR A 29 9.97 -8.18 9.00
N HIS A 30 9.71 -6.87 8.87
CA HIS A 30 9.89 -5.93 9.97
C HIS A 30 8.61 -5.43 10.62
N PHE A 31 7.45 -5.55 9.96
CA PHE A 31 6.21 -4.93 10.44
C PHE A 31 4.99 -5.86 10.46
N ALA A 32 4.76 -6.65 9.39
CA ALA A 32 3.48 -7.33 9.17
C ALA A 32 3.00 -8.23 10.33
N ASP A 33 3.93 -8.90 11.02
CA ASP A 33 3.64 -9.83 12.13
C ASP A 33 3.98 -9.24 13.52
N HIS A 34 4.36 -7.97 13.60
CA HIS A 34 4.74 -7.36 14.88
C HIS A 34 3.51 -6.78 15.57
N TRP A 35 3.05 -7.44 16.64
CA TRP A 35 1.90 -7.04 17.48
C TRP A 35 1.91 -5.56 17.88
N ALA A 36 3.09 -5.00 18.16
CA ALA A 36 3.24 -3.61 18.55
C ALA A 36 2.90 -2.61 17.41
N PHE A 37 2.91 -3.08 16.16
CA PHE A 37 2.55 -2.31 14.97
C PHE A 37 1.04 -2.36 14.69
N THR A 38 0.41 -3.49 14.99
CA THR A 38 -1.05 -3.64 14.91
C THR A 38 -1.79 -2.94 16.04
N ASP A 39 -1.18 -2.81 17.23
CA ASP A 39 -1.82 -2.25 18.43
C ASP A 39 -1.85 -0.70 18.44
N ILE A 40 -0.91 -0.07 17.73
CA ILE A 40 -0.80 1.40 17.65
C ILE A 40 -1.53 1.99 16.43
N GLY A 41 -2.07 1.13 15.57
CA GLY A 41 -2.75 1.52 14.35
C GLY A 41 -4.27 1.47 14.52
N GLU A 42 -4.97 2.41 13.89
CA GLU A 42 -6.43 2.45 13.91
C GLU A 42 -7.03 2.09 12.54
N PRO A 43 -8.11 1.31 12.47
CA PRO A 43 -8.83 1.08 11.23
C PRO A 43 -9.44 2.37 10.68
N ILE A 44 -9.24 2.65 9.39
CA ILE A 44 -9.78 3.87 8.75
C ILE A 44 -10.37 3.61 7.36
N ARG A 45 -11.11 4.60 6.87
CA ARG A 45 -11.45 4.77 5.44
C ARG A 45 -10.57 5.86 4.85
N HIS A 46 -10.02 5.63 3.66
CA HIS A 46 -9.16 6.60 2.99
C HIS A 46 -9.52 6.69 1.50
N PRO A 47 -10.47 7.57 1.11
CA PRO A 47 -11.09 7.56 -0.21
C PRO A 47 -10.12 7.63 -1.40
N LEU A 48 -9.02 8.37 -1.25
CA LEU A 48 -7.99 8.44 -2.29
C LEU A 48 -7.29 7.09 -2.48
N LEU A 49 -6.92 6.45 -1.37
CA LEU A 49 -6.17 5.19 -1.40
C LEU A 49 -7.07 4.05 -1.87
N GLU A 50 -8.33 4.04 -1.45
CA GLU A 50 -9.37 3.12 -1.94
C GLU A 50 -9.49 3.19 -3.47
N LYS A 51 -9.58 4.40 -4.05
CA LYS A 51 -9.62 4.59 -5.50
C LYS A 51 -8.35 4.10 -6.21
N ILE A 52 -7.19 4.40 -5.64
CA ILE A 52 -5.91 3.95 -6.22
C ILE A 52 -5.82 2.43 -6.23
N ILE A 53 -6.19 1.76 -5.14
CA ILE A 53 -6.15 0.30 -5.07
C ILE A 53 -7.09 -0.29 -6.13
N VAL A 54 -8.30 0.26 -6.32
CA VAL A 54 -9.20 -0.16 -7.41
C VAL A 54 -8.55 0.00 -8.78
N ILE A 55 -7.96 1.17 -9.08
CA ILE A 55 -7.31 1.44 -10.37
C ILE A 55 -6.15 0.46 -10.62
N VAL A 56 -5.30 0.24 -9.63
CA VAL A 56 -4.15 -0.67 -9.75
C VAL A 56 -4.62 -2.10 -10.01
N ASN A 57 -5.66 -2.56 -9.32
CA ASN A 57 -6.21 -3.90 -9.52
C ASN A 57 -6.85 -4.07 -10.90
N GLN A 58 -7.58 -3.05 -11.38
CA GLN A 58 -8.11 -3.02 -12.73
C GLN A 58 -7.00 -3.08 -13.79
N GLN A 59 -5.89 -2.35 -13.60
CA GLN A 59 -4.77 -2.37 -14.53
C GLN A 59 -4.00 -3.71 -14.55
N LEU A 60 -3.83 -4.34 -13.39
CA LEU A 60 -3.02 -5.56 -13.28
C LEU A 60 -3.80 -6.86 -13.57
N PHE A 61 -5.10 -6.86 -13.31
CA PHE A 61 -5.94 -8.06 -13.34
C PHE A 61 -7.32 -7.87 -13.96
N ASN A 62 -7.73 -6.63 -14.30
CA ASN A 62 -9.09 -6.31 -14.77
C ASN A 62 -10.19 -6.75 -13.78
N GLU A 63 -9.89 -6.68 -12.47
CA GLU A 63 -10.77 -7.07 -11.38
C GLU A 63 -10.93 -5.93 -10.36
N THR A 64 -12.01 -5.96 -9.59
CA THR A 64 -12.33 -4.99 -8.54
C THR A 64 -12.02 -5.52 -7.15
N VAL A 65 -11.68 -4.62 -6.23
CA VAL A 65 -11.46 -4.95 -4.81
C VAL A 65 -12.79 -5.30 -4.15
N GLU A 66 -12.82 -6.43 -3.43
CA GLU A 66 -14.02 -6.91 -2.73
C GLU A 66 -14.04 -6.50 -1.25
N LYS A 67 -12.90 -6.67 -0.58
CA LYS A 67 -12.72 -6.33 0.83
C LYS A 67 -11.42 -5.55 0.98
N LEU A 68 -11.44 -4.54 1.84
CA LEU A 68 -10.28 -3.72 2.16
C LEU A 68 -10.32 -3.35 3.63
N LEU A 69 -9.21 -3.58 4.31
CA LEU A 69 -8.93 -3.08 5.64
C LEU A 69 -7.68 -2.21 5.57
N LEU A 70 -7.83 -0.93 5.92
CA LEU A 70 -6.73 0.01 6.06
C LEU A 70 -6.51 0.30 7.53
N ILE A 71 -5.24 0.31 7.92
CA ILE A 71 -4.77 0.67 9.26
C ILE A 71 -3.90 1.91 9.11
N HIS A 72 -4.15 2.91 9.95
CA HIS A 72 -3.41 4.16 9.98
C HIS A 72 -2.61 4.28 11.26
N LEU A 73 -1.32 4.52 11.11
CA LEU A 73 -0.42 4.86 12.19
C LEU A 73 -0.16 6.37 12.14
N SER A 74 -1.05 7.12 12.79
CA SER A 74 -1.12 8.59 12.71
C SER A 74 0.18 9.30 13.08
N ASN A 75 0.89 8.81 14.10
CA ASN A 75 2.18 9.38 14.51
C ASN A 75 3.29 9.28 13.44
N PHE A 76 3.08 8.49 12.39
CA PHE A 76 4.06 8.23 11.33
C PHE A 76 3.58 8.62 9.94
N ASN A 77 2.36 9.18 9.81
CA ASN A 77 1.73 9.48 8.51
C ASN A 77 1.79 8.27 7.56
N PHE A 78 1.55 7.08 8.13
CA PHE A 78 1.78 5.80 7.49
C PHE A 78 0.52 4.96 7.50
N LEU A 79 0.12 4.50 6.32
CA LEU A 79 -1.00 3.61 6.12
C LEU A 79 -0.50 2.28 5.56
N HIS A 80 -1.08 1.19 6.05
CA HIS A 80 -0.96 -0.11 5.42
C HIS A 80 -2.30 -0.83 5.42
N GLY A 81 -2.40 -1.91 4.68
CA GLY A 81 -3.65 -2.65 4.66
C GLY A 81 -3.57 -3.93 3.88
N VAL A 82 -4.66 -4.68 3.98
CA VAL A 82 -4.90 -5.92 3.25
C VAL A 82 -6.21 -5.82 2.50
N PHE A 83 -6.26 -6.44 1.33
CA PHE A 83 -7.46 -6.47 0.50
C PHE A 83 -7.58 -7.79 -0.27
N THR A 84 -8.79 -8.07 -0.76
CA THR A 84 -9.06 -9.22 -1.65
C THR A 84 -9.53 -8.74 -3.01
N VAL A 85 -9.11 -9.46 -4.06
CA VAL A 85 -9.47 -9.22 -5.47
C VAL A 85 -9.64 -10.57 -6.15
N GLY A 86 -10.90 -10.94 -6.42
CA GLY A 86 -11.25 -12.30 -6.78
C GLY A 86 -10.77 -13.29 -5.71
N ASN A 87 -10.05 -14.32 -6.11
CA ASN A 87 -9.43 -15.30 -5.21
C ASN A 87 -8.05 -14.89 -4.66
N ARG A 88 -7.54 -13.70 -5.01
CA ARG A 88 -6.21 -13.21 -4.62
C ARG A 88 -6.27 -12.36 -3.35
N THR A 89 -5.17 -12.37 -2.62
CA THR A 89 -4.92 -11.43 -1.52
C THR A 89 -3.88 -10.42 -1.94
N GLY A 90 -4.11 -9.16 -1.60
CA GLY A 90 -3.16 -8.09 -1.78
C GLY A 90 -2.90 -7.32 -0.50
N GLY A 91 -1.79 -6.60 -0.50
CA GLY A 91 -1.41 -5.68 0.56
C GLY A 91 -1.02 -4.33 -0.02
N VAL A 92 -1.15 -3.30 0.81
CA VAL A 92 -0.82 -1.92 0.46
C VAL A 92 0.04 -1.30 1.55
N ILE A 93 0.97 -0.46 1.11
CA ILE A 93 1.86 0.38 1.93
C ILE A 93 1.74 1.80 1.37
N TYR A 94 1.58 2.82 2.22
CA TYR A 94 1.48 4.21 1.79
C TYR A 94 2.00 5.17 2.85
N PHE A 95 2.87 6.09 2.45
CA PHE A 95 3.32 7.21 3.28
C PHE A 95 2.66 8.49 2.77
N GLU A 96 1.88 9.16 3.63
CA GLU A 96 1.18 10.40 3.27
C GLU A 96 2.16 11.54 3.03
N GLU A 97 3.22 11.62 3.86
CA GLU A 97 4.25 12.67 3.77
C GLU A 97 4.90 12.73 2.38
N THR A 98 5.24 11.57 1.81
CA THR A 98 5.87 11.49 0.48
C THR A 98 4.86 11.29 -0.64
N GLN A 99 3.59 11.05 -0.29
CA GLN A 99 2.54 10.60 -1.19
C GLN A 99 2.98 9.44 -2.08
N LYS A 100 3.75 8.50 -1.54
CA LYS A 100 4.19 7.31 -2.26
C LYS A 100 3.62 6.07 -1.60
N GLY A 101 3.22 5.12 -2.44
CA GLY A 101 2.75 3.83 -1.98
C GLY A 101 3.12 2.71 -2.91
N MET A 102 2.88 1.50 -2.45
CA MET A 102 3.04 0.29 -3.22
C MET A 102 1.90 -0.67 -2.90
N VAL A 103 1.48 -1.41 -3.92
CA VAL A 103 0.59 -2.56 -3.83
C VAL A 103 1.37 -3.82 -4.18
N ALA A 104 1.16 -4.90 -3.42
CA ALA A 104 1.64 -6.25 -3.72
C ALA A 104 0.44 -7.20 -3.76
N ILE A 105 0.28 -8.00 -4.82
CA ILE A 105 -0.85 -8.92 -4.99
C ILE A 105 -0.30 -10.30 -5.32
N SER A 106 -0.57 -11.28 -4.45
CA SER A 106 -0.21 -12.66 -4.69
C SER A 106 -1.15 -13.28 -5.72
N GLU A 107 -0.61 -13.94 -6.73
CA GLU A 107 -1.41 -14.80 -7.60
C GLU A 107 -1.88 -16.06 -6.84
N ASN A 108 -2.92 -16.70 -7.38
CA ASN A 108 -3.50 -17.89 -6.76
C ASN A 108 -2.62 -19.12 -6.96
N PRO A 109 -2.68 -20.09 -6.03
CA PRO A 109 -2.11 -21.41 -6.24
C PRO A 109 -2.55 -22.02 -7.59
N PRO A 110 -1.64 -22.70 -8.31
CA PRO A 110 -0.27 -23.06 -7.90
C PRO A 110 0.78 -21.96 -8.15
N SER A 111 0.39 -20.78 -8.65
CA SER A 111 1.33 -19.68 -8.87
C SER A 111 1.89 -19.17 -7.54
N LYS A 112 3.20 -18.93 -7.51
CA LYS A 112 3.90 -18.23 -6.40
C LYS A 112 4.28 -16.81 -6.78
N GLN A 113 3.74 -16.31 -7.90
CA GLN A 113 4.07 -14.98 -8.38
C GLN A 113 3.36 -13.93 -7.55
N VAL A 114 4.05 -12.81 -7.34
CA VAL A 114 3.47 -11.60 -6.74
C VAL A 114 3.65 -10.48 -7.76
N LYS A 115 2.55 -9.81 -8.11
CA LYS A 115 2.61 -8.60 -8.91
C LYS A 115 2.74 -7.40 -7.97
N TYR A 116 3.62 -6.48 -8.33
CA TYR A 116 3.89 -5.27 -7.57
C TYR A 116 3.57 -4.04 -8.41
N SER A 117 3.08 -2.98 -7.77
CA SER A 117 2.92 -1.67 -8.40
C SER A 117 3.24 -0.58 -7.39
N ARG A 118 4.19 0.31 -7.74
CA ARG A 118 4.46 1.53 -7.00
C ARG A 118 3.66 2.68 -7.60
N PHE A 119 3.07 3.51 -6.75
CA PHE A 119 2.22 4.62 -7.18
C PHE A 119 2.56 5.92 -6.45
N THR A 120 2.27 7.03 -7.13
CA THR A 120 2.19 8.38 -6.57
C THR A 120 0.86 8.97 -7.02
N PRO A 121 -0.06 9.32 -6.11
CA PRO A 121 -1.28 9.99 -6.48
C PRO A 121 -0.97 11.34 -7.11
N LYS A 122 -1.68 11.68 -8.18
CA LYS A 122 -1.77 13.06 -8.67
C LYS A 122 -3.23 13.46 -8.67
N VAL A 123 -3.58 14.45 -7.85
CA VAL A 123 -4.91 15.07 -7.93
C VAL A 123 -4.86 16.09 -9.05
N ILE A 124 -5.50 15.79 -10.17
CA ILE A 124 -5.69 16.78 -11.24
C ILE A 124 -6.91 17.60 -10.85
N GLY A 125 -6.70 18.84 -10.42
CA GLY A 125 -7.79 19.79 -10.24
C GLY A 125 -8.44 20.07 -11.59
N SER A 126 -9.77 20.12 -11.64
CA SER A 126 -10.51 20.61 -12.80
C SER A 126 -10.06 22.04 -13.08
N SER A 127 -9.30 22.28 -14.15
CA SER A 127 -9.12 23.62 -14.68
C SER A 127 -10.49 24.11 -15.09
N ASN A 128 -11.09 25.01 -14.30
CA ASN A 128 -12.22 25.81 -14.73
C ASN A 128 -11.71 26.74 -15.84
N ASN A 129 -11.75 26.26 -17.08
CA ASN A 129 -11.75 27.13 -18.25
C ASN A 129 -13.11 27.85 -18.25
N LEU A 130 -13.19 28.96 -17.52
CA LEU A 130 -14.20 29.97 -17.77
C LEU A 130 -13.76 30.73 -19.03
N ASN A 131 -14.68 30.75 -19.99
CA ASN A 131 -14.60 31.48 -21.26
C ASN A 131 -14.21 32.95 -21.08
#